data_AF-A0A3Q1HBT0-F1
#
_entry.id   AF-A0A3Q1HBT0-F1
#
_cell.length_a   1.000
_cell.length_b   1.000
_cell.length_c   1.000
_cell.angle_alpha   90.00
_cell.angle_beta   90.00
_cell.angle_gamma   90.00
#
_symmetry.space_group_name_H-M   'P 1'
#
loop_
_entity.id
_entity.type
_entity.pdbx_description
1 polymer ?
#
loop_
_entity_poly.entity_id
_entity_poly.type
_entity_poly.pdbx_seq_one_letter_code
_entity_poly.pdbx_strand_id
1 'polypeptide(L)'
;MLSSYTSLFFRLSGCNLSERSCEALSSVFSSQSSSLRELDLRNNDLQESGVKLLSAGLENPHCKLETLRLSGCLITEEGCASLASALSSNPSHLRDLDLSYNHPGDSGVKLLSAGLEDPHWRLDTLRYGDMAPNTIAGKIFGSICSLSGVLVVALPVPVIVSNFSRIYHQNQRADKMRVQQVGF
;
A
#
# COMPACT_ATOMS: atom_id res chain seq x y z
N MET A 1 21.96 10.33 -31.98
CA MET A 1 21.00 10.63 -30.90
C MET A 1 20.07 9.42 -30.68
N LEU A 2 20.56 8.30 -30.14
CA LEU A 2 19.71 7.14 -29.80
C LEU A 2 20.22 6.47 -28.51
N SER A 3 20.17 7.16 -27.36
CA SER A 3 20.62 6.58 -26.08
C SER A 3 19.68 6.86 -24.89
N SER A 4 18.40 7.16 -25.11
CA SER A 4 17.56 7.71 -24.03
C SER A 4 16.33 6.88 -23.60
N TYR A 5 16.10 5.64 -24.06
CA TYR A 5 14.87 4.92 -23.70
C TYR A 5 14.98 3.40 -23.47
N THR A 6 16.09 2.90 -22.95
CA THR A 6 16.10 1.54 -22.37
C THR A 6 16.28 1.65 -20.86
N SER A 7 15.16 1.82 -20.15
CA SER A 7 15.08 1.33 -18.76
C SER A 7 15.45 -0.14 -18.82
N LEU A 8 16.63 -0.51 -18.31
CA LEU A 8 17.03 -1.91 -18.26
C LEU A 8 16.25 -2.54 -17.11
N PHE A 9 15.13 -3.16 -17.49
CA PHE A 9 14.28 -3.94 -16.62
C PHE A 9 14.81 -5.37 -16.55
N PHE A 10 15.09 -5.83 -15.32
CA PHE A 10 15.56 -7.18 -15.07
C PHE A 10 14.61 -7.90 -14.11
N ARG A 11 14.06 -9.03 -14.54
CA ARG A 11 13.08 -9.83 -13.78
C ARG A 11 13.67 -11.19 -13.43
N LEU A 12 13.68 -11.46 -12.13
CA LEU A 12 14.05 -12.74 -11.53
C LEU A 12 12.96 -13.23 -10.57
N SER A 13 11.70 -12.91 -10.86
CA SER A 13 10.58 -13.31 -10.00
C SER A 13 10.40 -14.83 -10.00
N GLY A 14 10.28 -15.44 -8.82
CA GLY A 14 10.09 -16.88 -8.69
C GLY A 14 11.31 -17.73 -9.10
N CYS A 15 12.52 -17.17 -9.05
CA CYS A 15 13.74 -17.83 -9.49
C CYS A 15 14.48 -18.60 -8.37
N ASN A 16 13.90 -18.73 -7.18
CA ASN A 16 14.52 -19.37 -6.01
C ASN A 16 15.93 -18.81 -5.73
N LEU A 17 16.02 -17.48 -5.64
CA LEU A 17 17.29 -16.79 -5.45
C LEU A 17 17.93 -17.14 -4.10
N SER A 18 19.25 -17.33 -4.13
CA SER A 18 20.05 -17.56 -2.92
C SER A 18 20.69 -16.26 -2.42
N GLU A 19 21.28 -16.27 -1.24
CA GLU A 19 22.08 -15.14 -0.72
C GLU A 19 23.21 -14.73 -1.69
N ARG A 20 23.87 -15.71 -2.34
CA ARG A 20 24.90 -15.42 -3.36
C ARG A 20 24.33 -14.68 -4.56
N SER A 21 23.08 -14.97 -4.92
CA SER A 21 22.39 -14.26 -5.98
C SER A 21 22.13 -12.80 -5.58
N CYS A 22 21.75 -12.55 -4.33
CA CYS A 22 21.59 -11.21 -3.79
C CYS A 22 22.91 -10.44 -3.73
N GLU A 23 24.01 -11.08 -3.33
CA GLU A 23 25.35 -10.49 -3.33
C GLU A 23 25.82 -10.11 -4.74
N ALA A 24 25.59 -11.00 -5.72
CA ALA A 24 25.89 -10.72 -7.12
C ALA A 24 25.03 -9.56 -7.66
N LEU A 25 23.73 -9.55 -7.38
CA LEU A 25 22.83 -8.47 -7.77
C LEU A 25 23.26 -7.14 -7.15
N SER A 26 23.56 -7.15 -5.84
CA SER A 26 24.07 -6.00 -5.10
C SER A 26 25.32 -5.42 -5.76
N SER A 27 26.28 -6.29 -6.12
CA SER A 27 27.47 -5.89 -6.87
C SER A 27 27.15 -5.28 -8.24
N VAL A 28 26.15 -5.83 -8.95
CA VAL A 28 25.75 -5.36 -10.27
C VAL A 28 25.13 -3.96 -10.22
N PHE A 29 24.18 -3.69 -9.33
CA PHE A 29 23.56 -2.36 -9.28
C PHE A 29 24.37 -1.32 -8.51
N SER A 30 25.35 -1.75 -7.70
CA SER A 30 26.35 -0.86 -7.07
C SER A 30 27.46 -0.43 -8.03
N SER A 31 27.65 -1.13 -9.15
CA SER A 31 28.71 -0.82 -10.11
C SER A 31 28.45 0.51 -10.82
N GLN A 32 29.50 1.34 -10.95
CA GLN A 32 29.42 2.63 -11.66
C GLN A 32 28.95 2.48 -13.12
N SER A 33 29.32 1.37 -13.77
CA SER A 33 28.93 1.05 -15.15
C SER A 33 27.51 0.53 -15.27
N SER A 34 26.83 0.26 -14.15
CA SER A 34 25.47 -0.26 -14.16
C SER A 34 24.49 0.73 -14.80
N SER A 35 23.66 0.20 -15.69
CA SER A 35 22.52 0.89 -16.27
C SER A 35 21.19 0.32 -15.77
N LEU A 36 21.21 -0.56 -14.77
CA LEU A 36 20.00 -1.17 -14.22
C LEU A 36 19.12 -0.07 -13.61
N ARG A 37 17.83 -0.08 -13.97
CA ARG A 37 16.83 0.88 -13.47
C ARG A 37 15.70 0.20 -12.74
N GLU A 38 15.33 -1.00 -13.17
CA GLU A 38 14.23 -1.72 -12.56
C GLU A 38 14.64 -3.16 -12.27
N LEU A 39 14.42 -3.58 -11.03
CA LEU A 39 14.72 -4.92 -10.55
C LEU A 39 13.47 -5.54 -9.93
N ASP A 40 13.04 -6.66 -10.51
CA ASP A 40 11.85 -7.40 -10.09
C ASP A 40 12.25 -8.75 -9.51
N LEU A 41 12.20 -8.87 -8.18
CA LEU A 41 12.60 -10.04 -7.39
C LEU A 41 11.42 -10.71 -6.69
N ARG A 42 10.18 -10.40 -7.09
CA ARG A 42 8.97 -10.88 -6.40
C ARG A 42 8.93 -12.40 -6.26
N ASN A 43 8.32 -12.91 -5.20
CA ASN A 43 8.14 -14.35 -4.96
C ASN A 43 9.47 -15.12 -4.90
N ASN A 44 10.49 -14.54 -4.26
CA ASN A 44 11.71 -15.25 -3.89
C ASN A 44 11.88 -15.18 -2.38
N ASP A 45 12.24 -16.29 -1.73
CA ASP A 45 12.41 -16.37 -0.27
C ASP A 45 13.71 -15.70 0.18
N LEU A 46 13.80 -14.38 -0.01
CA LEU A 46 15.00 -13.60 0.29
C LEU A 46 15.21 -13.41 1.79
N GLN A 47 14.11 -13.33 2.56
CA GLN A 47 14.11 -13.09 4.00
C GLN A 47 14.91 -11.82 4.37
N GLU A 48 15.31 -11.65 5.62
CA GLU A 48 16.14 -10.53 6.05
C GLU A 48 17.57 -10.59 5.52
N SER A 49 18.16 -11.78 5.36
CA SER A 49 19.57 -11.92 4.96
C SER A 49 19.78 -11.48 3.50
N GLY A 50 18.91 -11.89 2.58
CA GLY A 50 18.95 -11.46 1.19
C GLY A 50 18.71 -9.96 1.06
N VAL A 51 17.74 -9.41 1.80
CA VAL A 51 17.46 -7.97 1.79
C VAL A 51 18.60 -7.14 2.34
N LYS A 52 19.31 -7.62 3.37
CA LYS A 52 20.48 -6.93 3.92
C LYS A 52 21.60 -6.80 2.89
N LEU A 53 21.85 -7.85 2.11
CA LEU A 53 22.81 -7.83 1.01
C LEU A 53 22.39 -6.84 -0.11
N LEU A 54 21.09 -6.82 -0.45
CA LEU A 54 20.57 -5.85 -1.41
C LEU A 54 20.66 -4.40 -0.88
N SER A 55 20.38 -4.20 0.40
CA SER A 55 20.45 -2.88 1.08
C SER A 55 21.86 -2.30 1.04
N ALA A 56 22.88 -3.12 1.27
CA ALA A 56 24.28 -2.72 1.15
C ALA A 56 24.62 -2.18 -0.25
N GLY A 57 23.96 -2.66 -1.30
CA GLY A 57 24.14 -2.13 -2.64
C GLY A 57 23.38 -0.82 -2.90
N LEU A 58 22.22 -0.63 -2.24
CA LEU A 58 21.42 0.59 -2.34
C LEU A 58 22.11 1.78 -1.66
N GLU A 59 22.90 1.50 -0.61
CA GLU A 59 23.78 2.47 0.04
C GLU A 59 24.85 3.04 -0.90
N ASN A 60 25.16 2.35 -1.99
CA ASN A 60 26.19 2.81 -2.92
C ASN A 60 25.72 4.04 -3.71
N PRO A 61 26.47 5.16 -3.71
CA PRO A 61 26.08 6.39 -4.42
C PRO A 61 26.02 6.23 -5.94
N HIS A 62 26.59 5.15 -6.49
CA HIS A 62 26.49 4.82 -7.91
C HIS A 62 25.27 3.99 -8.27
N CYS A 63 24.47 3.56 -7.30
CA CYS A 63 23.22 2.85 -7.54
C CYS A 63 22.22 3.77 -8.24
N LYS A 64 21.79 3.36 -9.43
CA LYS A 64 20.83 4.11 -10.27
C LYS A 64 19.46 3.45 -10.31
N LEU A 65 19.19 2.51 -9.40
CA LEU A 65 17.93 1.78 -9.39
C LEU A 65 16.78 2.74 -9.05
N GLU A 66 15.75 2.72 -9.90
CA GLU A 66 14.55 3.55 -9.78
C GLU A 66 13.35 2.74 -9.27
N THR A 67 13.31 1.44 -9.58
CA THR A 67 12.25 0.54 -9.10
C THR A 67 12.82 -0.76 -8.53
N LEU A 68 12.37 -1.11 -7.33
CA LEU A 68 12.68 -2.37 -6.66
C LEU A 68 11.38 -3.06 -6.23
N ARG A 69 11.12 -4.26 -6.78
CA ARG A 69 9.95 -5.06 -6.45
C ARG A 69 10.37 -6.30 -5.66
N LEU A 70 9.97 -6.34 -4.40
CA LEU A 70 10.29 -7.35 -3.38
C LEU A 70 9.01 -7.98 -2.80
N SER A 71 7.89 -7.90 -3.51
CA SER A 71 6.63 -8.46 -3.04
C SER A 71 6.72 -9.97 -2.86
N GLY A 72 6.22 -10.49 -1.73
CA GLY A 72 6.24 -11.92 -1.44
C GLY A 72 7.64 -12.50 -1.21
N CYS A 73 8.51 -11.76 -0.50
CA CYS A 73 9.90 -12.15 -0.25
C CYS A 73 10.21 -12.55 1.19
N LEU A 74 9.17 -12.77 2.01
CA LEU A 74 9.28 -13.11 3.44
C LEU A 74 10.08 -12.09 4.27
N ILE A 75 10.02 -10.82 3.88
CA ILE A 75 10.76 -9.74 4.54
C ILE A 75 10.10 -9.39 5.88
N THR A 76 10.90 -9.32 6.94
CA THR A 76 10.48 -8.96 8.30
C THR A 76 10.74 -7.48 8.60
N GLU A 77 10.44 -7.05 9.83
CA GLU A 77 10.77 -5.70 10.32
C GLU A 77 12.27 -5.38 10.24
N GLU A 78 13.15 -6.35 10.45
CA GLU A 78 14.61 -6.17 10.37
C GLU A 78 15.07 -5.90 8.94
N GLY A 79 14.52 -6.62 7.96
CA GLY A 79 14.78 -6.37 6.55
C GLY A 79 14.31 -4.97 6.13
N CYS A 80 13.15 -4.53 6.63
CA CYS A 80 12.64 -3.17 6.38
C CYS A 80 13.53 -2.09 7.02
N ALA A 81 14.04 -2.32 8.23
CA ALA A 81 14.99 -1.42 8.86
C ALA A 81 16.29 -1.29 8.06
N SER A 82 16.79 -2.40 7.50
CA SER A 82 17.96 -2.41 6.62
C SER A 82 17.72 -1.56 5.36
N LEU A 83 16.56 -1.73 4.71
CA LEU A 83 16.17 -0.93 3.55
C LEU A 83 16.04 0.56 3.91
N ALA A 84 15.40 0.89 5.01
CA ALA A 84 15.23 2.28 5.45
C ALA A 84 16.59 2.94 5.73
N SER A 85 17.51 2.25 6.40
CA SER A 85 18.87 2.74 6.64
C SER A 85 19.62 3.01 5.33
N ALA A 86 19.50 2.10 4.36
CA ALA A 86 20.14 2.24 3.06
C ALA A 86 19.60 3.44 2.26
N LEU A 87 18.27 3.62 2.25
CA LEU A 87 17.61 4.73 1.56
C LEU A 87 17.87 6.09 2.22
N SER A 88 18.14 6.13 3.54
CA SER A 88 18.54 7.35 4.23
C SER A 88 20.01 7.71 4.02
N SER A 89 20.88 6.72 3.86
CA SER A 89 22.33 6.94 3.75
C SER A 89 22.76 7.47 2.38
N ASN A 90 21.99 7.15 1.35
CA ASN A 90 22.21 7.59 -0.02
C ASN A 90 20.91 8.22 -0.52
N PRO A 91 20.91 9.48 -1.02
CA PRO A 91 19.74 10.08 -1.67
C PRO A 91 19.44 9.29 -2.95
N SER A 92 18.79 8.15 -2.76
CA SER A 92 18.74 7.09 -3.75
C SER A 92 17.92 7.54 -4.95
N HIS A 93 18.21 6.99 -6.12
CA HIS A 93 17.37 7.19 -7.29
C HIS A 93 16.05 6.43 -7.21
N LEU A 94 15.82 5.66 -6.13
CA LEU A 94 14.66 4.79 -6.00
C LEU A 94 13.39 5.62 -5.85
N ARG A 95 12.46 5.41 -6.78
CA ARG A 95 11.14 6.07 -6.85
C ARG A 95 10.02 5.12 -6.47
N ASP A 96 10.17 3.84 -6.77
CA ASP A 96 9.16 2.81 -6.51
C ASP A 96 9.76 1.65 -5.71
N LEU A 97 9.20 1.41 -4.52
CA LEU A 97 9.50 0.25 -3.67
C LEU A 97 8.22 -0.52 -3.39
N ASP A 98 8.19 -1.78 -3.81
CA ASP A 98 7.08 -2.69 -3.55
C ASP A 98 7.49 -3.82 -2.60
N LEU A 99 6.99 -3.74 -1.37
CA LEU A 99 7.13 -4.69 -0.28
C LEU A 99 5.81 -5.42 0.01
N SER A 100 4.82 -5.40 -0.89
CA SER A 100 3.54 -6.07 -0.68
C SER A 100 3.69 -7.56 -0.36
N TYR A 101 2.75 -8.16 0.37
CA TYR A 101 2.84 -9.58 0.75
C TYR A 101 4.12 -9.95 1.52
N ASN A 102 4.64 -9.03 2.34
CA ASN A 102 5.70 -9.28 3.33
C ASN A 102 5.18 -9.00 4.76
N HIS A 103 6.08 -9.03 5.74
CA HIS A 103 5.78 -8.82 7.17
C HIS A 103 6.60 -7.64 7.73
N PRO A 104 6.42 -6.40 7.22
CA PRO A 104 7.22 -5.25 7.65
C PRO A 104 7.04 -4.90 9.14
N GLY A 105 5.94 -5.32 9.76
CA GLY A 105 5.60 -4.97 11.15
C GLY A 105 5.37 -3.47 11.34
N ASP A 106 4.91 -3.08 12.53
CA ASP A 106 4.67 -1.65 12.82
C ASP A 106 5.97 -0.85 12.83
N SER A 107 7.06 -1.47 13.30
CA SER A 107 8.38 -0.86 13.35
C SER A 107 8.91 -0.58 11.94
N GLY A 108 8.89 -1.58 11.05
CA GLY A 108 9.37 -1.42 9.67
C GLY A 108 8.52 -0.43 8.87
N VAL A 109 7.18 -0.46 9.01
CA VAL A 109 6.29 0.53 8.38
C VAL A 109 6.60 1.93 8.89
N LYS A 110 6.78 2.11 10.20
CA LYS A 110 7.12 3.42 10.78
C LYS A 110 8.45 3.95 10.26
N LEU A 111 9.48 3.11 10.19
CA LEU A 111 10.80 3.51 9.68
C LEU A 111 10.75 3.93 8.21
N LEU A 112 10.11 3.13 7.36
CA LEU A 112 9.99 3.43 5.93
C LEU A 112 9.10 4.65 5.67
N SER A 113 8.03 4.83 6.46
CA SER A 113 7.12 5.98 6.34
C SER A 113 7.78 7.27 6.82
N ALA A 114 8.59 7.22 7.89
CA ALA A 114 9.34 8.38 8.35
C ALA A 114 10.33 8.89 7.29
N GLY A 115 10.91 7.97 6.51
CA GLY A 115 11.75 8.35 5.37
C GLY A 115 11.01 9.11 4.27
N LEU A 116 9.73 8.84 4.03
CA LEU A 116 8.92 9.61 3.06
C LEU A 116 8.70 11.07 3.49
N GLU A 117 8.87 11.38 4.78
CA GLU A 117 8.82 12.75 5.30
C GLU A 117 10.16 13.50 5.12
N ASP A 118 11.25 12.78 4.82
CA ASP A 118 12.56 13.37 4.59
C ASP A 118 12.67 13.92 3.15
N PRO A 119 12.98 15.21 2.97
CA PRO A 119 13.12 15.81 1.63
C PRO A 119 14.28 15.24 0.80
N HIS A 120 15.22 14.51 1.41
CA HIS A 120 16.32 13.85 0.71
C HIS A 120 15.92 12.50 0.12
N TRP A 121 14.84 11.88 0.61
CA TRP A 121 14.28 10.70 0.01
C TRP A 121 13.58 11.07 -1.29
N ARG A 122 13.79 10.25 -2.33
CA ARG A 122 13.16 10.42 -3.64
C ARG A 122 12.05 9.41 -3.89
N LEU A 123 11.71 8.60 -2.90
CA LEU A 123 10.73 7.55 -3.04
C LEU A 123 9.34 8.15 -3.22
N ASP A 124 8.75 7.95 -4.40
CA ASP A 124 7.43 8.49 -4.74
C ASP A 124 6.32 7.51 -4.32
N THR A 125 6.59 6.21 -4.44
CA THR A 125 5.63 5.15 -4.10
C THR A 125 6.27 4.07 -3.23
N LEU A 126 5.68 3.88 -2.04
CA LEU A 126 5.95 2.76 -1.16
C LEU A 126 4.69 1.90 -1.06
N ARG A 127 4.78 0.61 -1.42
CA ARG A 127 3.69 -0.37 -1.29
C ARG A 127 4.10 -1.43 -0.28
N TYR A 128 3.25 -1.75 0.70
CA TYR A 128 3.49 -2.86 1.65
C TYR A 128 2.28 -3.80 1.81
N GLY A 129 1.26 -3.66 0.94
CA GLY A 129 0.02 -4.44 0.98
C GLY A 129 -0.96 -3.94 2.05
N ASP A 130 -2.26 -4.01 1.75
CA ASP A 130 -3.37 -3.42 2.50
C ASP A 130 -3.17 -3.37 4.04
N MET A 131 -3.23 -2.17 4.62
CA MET A 131 -3.34 -2.00 6.06
C MET A 131 -4.65 -2.64 6.55
N ALA A 132 -4.58 -3.87 7.04
CA ALA A 132 -5.49 -4.31 8.08
C ALA A 132 -5.01 -3.67 9.39
N PRO A 133 -5.83 -2.85 10.08
CA PRO A 133 -5.42 -2.30 11.36
C PRO A 133 -5.09 -3.45 12.32
N ASN A 134 -3.85 -3.52 12.77
CA ASN A 134 -3.38 -4.54 13.70
C ASN A 134 -3.70 -4.17 15.16
N THR A 135 -3.84 -2.87 15.45
CA THR A 135 -4.26 -2.36 16.75
C THR A 135 -5.75 -2.62 17.00
N ILE A 136 -6.10 -2.90 18.26
CA ILE A 136 -7.51 -3.04 18.69
C ILE A 136 -8.29 -1.78 18.33
N ALA A 137 -7.71 -0.60 18.56
CA ALA A 137 -8.30 0.68 18.21
C ALA A 137 -8.61 0.76 16.71
N GLY A 138 -7.63 0.48 15.85
CA GLY A 138 -7.84 0.52 14.40
C GLY A 138 -8.91 -0.46 13.94
N LYS A 139 -8.99 -1.67 14.53
CA LYS A 139 -10.06 -2.63 14.23
C LYS A 139 -11.44 -2.09 14.63
N ILE A 140 -11.55 -1.45 15.79
CA ILE A 140 -12.79 -0.82 16.26
C ILE A 140 -13.19 0.32 15.32
N PHE A 141 -12.28 1.24 15.00
CA PHE A 141 -12.55 2.35 14.09
C PHE A 141 -12.95 1.87 12.70
N GLY A 142 -12.24 0.88 12.16
CA GLY A 142 -12.60 0.26 10.88
C GLY A 142 -13.99 -0.39 10.90
N SER A 143 -14.35 -1.04 12.01
CA SER A 143 -15.67 -1.65 12.19
C SER A 143 -16.78 -0.60 12.30
N ILE A 144 -16.58 0.46 13.10
CA ILE A 144 -17.52 1.58 13.26
C ILE A 144 -17.75 2.27 11.92
N CYS A 145 -16.68 2.58 11.18
CA CYS A 145 -16.78 3.21 9.87
C CYS A 145 -17.64 2.35 8.92
N SER A 146 -17.36 1.04 8.82
CA SER A 146 -18.13 0.12 7.99
C SER A 146 -19.61 0.07 8.36
N LEU A 147 -19.93 -0.04 9.65
CA LEU A 147 -21.33 -0.07 10.12
C LEU A 147 -22.05 1.26 9.86
N SER A 148 -21.38 2.39 10.11
CA SER A 148 -21.94 3.72 9.87
C SER A 148 -22.27 3.94 8.39
N GLY A 149 -21.38 3.51 7.48
CA GLY A 149 -21.61 3.61 6.04
C GLY A 149 -22.81 2.78 5.58
N VAL A 150 -22.93 1.54 6.05
CA VAL A 150 -24.11 0.69 5.76
C VAL A 150 -25.39 1.34 6.26
N LEU A 151 -25.38 1.90 7.48
CA LEU A 151 -26.56 2.53 8.08
C LEU A 151 -27.00 3.77 7.30
N VAL A 152 -26.06 4.63 6.89
CA VAL A 152 -26.33 5.83 6.08
C VAL A 152 -27.01 5.47 4.75
N VAL A 153 -26.59 4.38 4.11
CA VAL A 153 -27.16 3.94 2.82
C VAL A 153 -28.49 3.19 3.01
N ALA A 154 -28.65 2.42 4.09
CA ALA A 154 -29.80 1.54 4.28
C ALA A 154 -31.04 2.23 4.89
N LEU A 155 -30.87 3.24 5.75
CA LEU A 155 -32.00 3.89 6.45
C LEU A 155 -32.92 4.79 5.61
N PRO A 156 -32.46 5.48 4.54
CA PRO A 156 -33.32 6.41 3.80
C PRO A 156 -34.53 5.73 3.17
N VAL A 157 -34.36 4.53 2.59
CA VAL A 157 -35.45 3.86 1.84
C VAL A 157 -36.64 3.50 2.75
N PRO A 158 -36.46 2.81 3.89
CA PRO A 158 -37.58 2.52 4.79
C PRO A 158 -38.22 3.77 5.41
N VAL A 159 -37.42 4.80 5.73
CA VAL A 159 -37.94 6.06 6.29
C VAL A 159 -38.82 6.78 5.28
N ILE A 160 -38.38 6.86 4.02
CA ILE A 160 -39.15 7.47 2.93
C ILE A 160 -40.45 6.70 2.71
N VAL A 161 -40.41 5.36 2.65
CA VAL A 161 -41.61 4.52 2.49
C VAL A 161 -42.59 4.71 3.64
N SER A 162 -42.09 4.72 4.89
CA SER A 162 -42.91 4.94 6.07
C SER A 162 -43.57 6.33 6.07
N ASN A 163 -42.85 7.36 5.61
CA ASN A 163 -43.38 8.71 5.48
C ASN A 163 -44.51 8.78 4.45
N PHE A 164 -44.31 8.22 3.26
CA PHE A 164 -45.36 8.15 2.23
C PHE A 164 -46.59 7.37 2.70
N SER A 165 -46.40 6.24 3.39
CA SER A 165 -47.49 5.46 3.98
C SER A 165 -48.28 6.27 5.01
N ARG A 166 -47.59 7.01 5.88
CA ARG A 166 -48.20 7.87 6.90
C ARG A 166 -49.04 8.98 6.27
N ILE A 167 -48.53 9.63 5.22
CA ILE A 167 -49.25 10.69 4.48
C ILE A 167 -50.48 10.11 3.78
N TYR A 168 -50.33 8.96 3.11
CA TYR A 168 -51.44 8.30 2.42
C TYR A 168 -52.61 8.00 3.38
N HIS A 169 -52.31 7.47 4.57
CA HIS A 169 -53.33 7.19 5.58
C HIS A 169 -53.96 8.46 6.19
N GLN A 170 -53.21 9.56 6.33
CA GLN A 170 -53.78 10.84 6.80
C GLN A 170 -54.76 11.44 5.80
N ASN A 171 -54.42 11.41 4.50
CA ASN A 171 -55.31 11.91 3.45
C ASN A 171 -56.61 11.11 3.40
N GLN A 172 -56.56 9.77 3.47
CA GLN A 172 -57.78 8.96 3.54
C GLN A 172 -58.66 9.29 4.76
N ARG A 173 -58.08 9.59 5.92
CA ARG A 173 -58.85 9.98 7.11
C ARG A 173 -59.48 11.36 6.96
N ALA A 174 -58.73 12.32 6.40
CA ALA A 174 -59.23 13.66 6.11
C ALA A 174 -60.38 13.63 5.09
N ASP A 175 -60.28 12.81 4.04
CA ASP A 175 -61.34 12.68 3.04
C ASP A 175 -62.59 12.02 3.62
N LYS A 176 -62.44 10.99 4.48
CA LYS A 176 -63.58 10.43 5.22
C LYS A 176 -64.29 11.47 6.11
N MET A 177 -63.53 12.30 6.82
CA MET A 177 -64.10 13.37 7.66
C MET A 177 -64.77 14.48 6.85
N ARG A 178 -64.18 14.88 5.70
CA ARG A 178 -64.80 15.85 4.79
C ARG A 178 -66.10 15.33 4.22
N VAL A 179 -66.13 14.10 3.71
CA VAL A 179 -67.37 13.48 3.18
C VAL A 179 -68.46 13.42 4.24
N GLN A 180 -68.12 13.19 5.51
CA GLN A 180 -69.07 13.15 6.61
C GLN A 180 -69.57 14.55 7.05
N GLN A 181 -68.85 15.63 6.73
CA GLN A 181 -69.29 17.01 6.99
C GLN A 181 -70.17 17.62 5.88
N VAL A 182 -70.06 17.16 4.62
CA VAL A 182 -70.89 17.68 3.51
C VAL A 182 -72.20 16.88 3.33
N GLY A 183 -72.38 15.78 4.07
CA GLY A 183 -73.61 15.00 4.08
C GLY A 183 -74.63 15.51 5.10
N PHE A 184 -75.36 16.58 4.76
CA PHE A 184 -76.64 16.97 5.35
C PHE A 184 -77.57 17.46 4.24
#